data_AF-A0A7X9DNY9-F1
#
_entry.id   AF-A0A7X9DNY9-F1
#
_cell.length_a   1.000
_cell.length_b   1.000
_cell.length_c   1.000
_cell.angle_alpha   90.00
_cell.angle_beta   90.00
_cell.angle_gamma   90.00
#
_symmetry.space_group_name_H-M   'P 1'
#
loop_
_entity.id
_entity.type
_entity.pdbx_description
1 polymer ?
#
loop_
_entity_poly.entity_id
_entity_poly.type
_entity_poly.pdbx_seq_one_letter_code
_entity_poly.pdbx_strand_id
1 'polypeptide(L)'
;NDGLMNAETWRIDLSKPGILGFDQLIQTLENAVKNNPKTTFIACHFANLNHDLSRLAAMLDKYPNFYADISARYAESANIPRYMKAFYQKYQDRLMYGTDMGYDLSMYRITFRVLESSDEHFYETGLFGYHWALNGFDLPPAVLKKLYYRNAQRVLGE
;
A
#
# COMPACT_ATOMS: atom_id res chain seq x y z
N ASN A 1 17.49 -10.06 -3.40
CA ASN A 1 16.22 -9.49 -2.93
C ASN A 1 15.22 -10.63 -3.00
N ASP A 2 14.69 -11.07 -1.86
CA ASP A 2 13.80 -12.24 -1.75
C ASP A 2 12.55 -12.13 -2.66
N GLY A 3 12.15 -10.91 -2.99
CA GLY A 3 11.10 -10.64 -3.98
C GLY A 3 11.42 -11.14 -5.39
N LEU A 4 12.70 -11.30 -5.76
CA LEU A 4 13.09 -11.82 -7.08
C LEU A 4 12.68 -13.29 -7.26
N MET A 5 12.86 -14.11 -6.22
CA MET A 5 12.49 -15.54 -6.27
C MET A 5 10.96 -15.71 -6.32
N ASN A 6 10.24 -14.87 -5.57
CA ASN A 6 8.79 -14.80 -5.65
C ASN A 6 8.34 -14.36 -7.05
N ALA A 7 8.98 -13.36 -7.63
CA ALA A 7 8.66 -12.88 -8.98
C ALA A 7 8.90 -13.94 -10.07
N GLU A 8 9.92 -14.78 -9.94
CA GLU A 8 10.15 -15.88 -10.90
C GLU A 8 9.05 -16.94 -10.84
N THR A 9 8.60 -17.28 -9.63
CA THR A 9 7.54 -18.26 -9.39
C THR A 9 6.20 -17.74 -9.91
N TRP A 10 5.91 -16.46 -9.66
CA TRP A 10 4.65 -15.78 -10.02
C TRP A 10 4.78 -14.93 -11.29
N ARG A 11 5.73 -15.25 -12.17
CA ARG A 11 6.00 -14.44 -13.36
C ARG A 11 4.78 -14.40 -14.27
N ILE A 12 4.56 -13.22 -14.85
CA ILE A 12 3.51 -13.03 -15.84
C ILE A 12 4.03 -13.51 -17.20
N ASP A 13 3.35 -14.49 -17.78
CA ASP A 13 3.66 -14.99 -19.12
C ASP A 13 3.03 -14.09 -20.20
N LEU A 14 3.82 -13.12 -20.65
CA LEU A 14 3.42 -12.15 -21.68
C LEU A 14 3.34 -12.77 -23.09
N SER A 15 3.74 -14.03 -23.29
CA SER A 15 3.55 -14.71 -24.57
C SER A 15 2.09 -15.11 -24.81
N LYS A 16 1.28 -15.16 -23.74
CA LYS A 16 -0.14 -15.51 -23.82
C LYS A 16 -0.97 -14.32 -24.33
N PRO A 17 -1.84 -14.52 -25.33
CA PRO A 17 -2.72 -13.46 -25.83
C PRO A 17 -3.60 -12.87 -24.72
N GLY A 18 -3.75 -11.54 -24.72
CA GLY A 18 -4.64 -10.82 -23.81
C GLY A 18 -4.07 -10.56 -22.40
N ILE A 19 -2.84 -11.00 -22.11
CA ILE A 19 -2.16 -10.67 -20.86
C ILE A 19 -1.53 -9.28 -20.96
N LEU A 20 -1.85 -8.42 -20.01
CA LEU A 20 -1.25 -7.09 -19.89
C LEU A 20 -0.03 -7.14 -18.97
N GLY A 21 1.03 -6.47 -19.38
CA GLY A 21 2.18 -6.20 -18.50
C GLY A 21 1.82 -5.23 -17.37
N PHE A 22 2.71 -5.12 -16.38
CA PHE A 22 2.52 -4.25 -15.22
C PHE A 22 2.15 -2.82 -15.60
N ASP A 23 2.92 -2.17 -16.47
CA ASP A 23 2.65 -0.78 -16.85
C ASP A 23 1.34 -0.61 -17.62
N GLN A 24 0.96 -1.61 -18.42
CA GLN A 24 -0.32 -1.60 -19.11
C GLN A 24 -1.50 -1.75 -18.13
N LEU A 25 -1.34 -2.54 -17.07
CA LEU A 25 -2.33 -2.66 -15.99
C LEU A 25 -2.48 -1.33 -15.24
N ILE A 26 -1.37 -0.69 -14.85
CA ILE A 26 -1.40 0.63 -14.20
C ILE A 26 -2.06 1.67 -15.11
N GLN A 27 -1.71 1.69 -16.39
CA GLN A 27 -2.32 2.62 -17.35
C GLN A 27 -3.82 2.37 -17.51
N THR A 28 -4.26 1.11 -17.50
CA THR A 28 -5.66 0.75 -17.58
C THR A 28 -6.44 1.21 -16.34
N LEU A 29 -5.86 1.06 -15.14
CA LEU A 29 -6.40 1.61 -13.90
C LEU A 29 -6.52 3.14 -13.99
N GLU A 30 -5.44 3.84 -14.38
CA GLU A 30 -5.47 5.31 -14.49
C GLU A 30 -6.54 5.78 -15.49
N ASN A 31 -6.69 5.10 -16.63
CA ASN A 31 -7.72 5.41 -17.61
C ASN A 31 -9.13 5.25 -17.03
N ALA A 32 -9.36 4.18 -16.24
CA ALA A 32 -10.64 3.98 -15.57
C ALA A 32 -10.94 5.11 -14.56
N VAL A 33 -9.95 5.49 -13.74
CA VAL A 33 -10.06 6.59 -12.76
C VAL A 33 -10.39 7.91 -13.47
N LYS A 34 -9.63 8.24 -14.53
CA LYS A 34 -9.78 9.46 -15.31
C LYS A 34 -11.15 9.57 -15.97
N ASN A 35 -11.62 8.47 -16.57
CA ASN A 35 -12.85 8.49 -17.37
C ASN A 35 -14.12 8.40 -16.51
N ASN A 36 -14.00 8.14 -15.21
CA ASN A 36 -15.14 7.99 -14.29
C ASN A 36 -15.00 8.91 -13.06
N PRO A 37 -14.98 10.24 -13.23
CA PRO A 37 -14.70 11.18 -12.14
C PRO A 37 -15.74 11.20 -11.02
N LYS A 38 -16.94 10.64 -11.25
CA LYS A 38 -18.01 10.51 -10.26
C LYS A 38 -17.97 9.19 -9.47
N THR A 39 -17.04 8.31 -9.80
CA THR A 39 -16.82 7.04 -9.11
C THR A 39 -15.58 7.15 -8.25
N THR A 40 -15.69 6.77 -6.98
CA THR A 40 -14.52 6.63 -6.11
C THR A 40 -13.82 5.31 -6.40
N PHE A 41 -12.51 5.37 -6.61
CA PHE A 41 -11.65 4.20 -6.76
C PHE A 41 -10.77 4.08 -5.53
N ILE A 42 -10.68 2.87 -4.96
CA ILE A 42 -9.72 2.54 -3.91
C ILE A 42 -8.79 1.48 -4.49
N ALA A 43 -7.55 1.85 -4.78
CA ALA A 43 -6.54 0.93 -5.29
C ALA A 43 -5.95 0.11 -4.14
N CYS A 44 -6.23 -1.19 -4.18
CA CYS A 44 -5.69 -2.12 -3.22
C CYS A 44 -4.15 -2.20 -3.34
N HIS A 45 -3.47 -2.41 -2.20
CA HIS A 45 -2.04 -2.74 -2.16
C HIS A 45 -1.15 -1.70 -2.85
N PHE A 46 -1.47 -0.42 -2.72
CA PHE A 46 -0.80 0.70 -3.43
C PHE A 46 -0.83 0.57 -4.96
N ALA A 47 -1.83 -0.09 -5.54
CA ALA A 47 -1.84 -0.51 -6.95
C ALA A 47 -0.59 -1.33 -7.34
N ASN A 48 0.07 -1.95 -6.37
CA ASN A 48 1.36 -2.63 -6.51
C ASN A 48 2.52 -1.71 -6.96
N LEU A 49 2.42 -0.41 -6.67
CA LEU A 49 3.45 0.62 -6.93
C LEU A 49 4.34 0.91 -5.70
N ASN A 50 4.41 0.01 -4.72
CA ASN A 50 5.28 0.18 -3.54
C ASN A 50 6.78 0.28 -3.89
N HIS A 51 7.20 -0.25 -5.05
CA HIS A 51 8.55 -0.10 -5.58
C HIS A 51 8.79 1.27 -6.25
N ASP A 52 7.73 1.99 -6.62
CA ASP A 52 7.78 3.33 -7.22
C ASP A 52 6.56 4.17 -6.77
N LEU A 53 6.61 4.61 -5.51
CA LEU A 53 5.55 5.42 -4.90
C LEU A 53 5.39 6.79 -5.57
N SER A 54 6.33 7.23 -6.41
CA SER A 54 6.21 8.49 -7.16
C SER A 54 5.07 8.44 -8.19
N ARG A 55 4.83 7.26 -8.79
CA ARG A 55 3.70 7.03 -9.71
C ARG A 55 2.37 7.01 -8.97
N LEU A 56 2.31 6.39 -7.80
CA LEU A 56 1.12 6.42 -6.96
C LEU A 56 0.80 7.85 -6.51
N ALA A 57 1.83 8.59 -6.06
CA ALA A 57 1.74 10.01 -5.70
C ALA A 57 1.17 10.85 -6.84
N ALA A 58 1.65 10.65 -8.07
CA ALA A 58 1.15 11.39 -9.24
C ALA A 58 -0.35 11.14 -9.50
N MET A 59 -0.83 9.91 -9.31
CA MET A 59 -2.26 9.60 -9.41
C MET A 59 -3.07 10.23 -8.28
N LEU A 60 -2.57 10.18 -7.04
CA LEU A 60 -3.21 10.80 -5.87
C LEU A 60 -3.33 12.33 -6.01
N ASP A 61 -2.29 12.97 -6.56
CA ASP A 61 -2.27 14.42 -6.82
C ASP A 61 -3.24 14.80 -7.96
N LYS A 62 -3.32 13.97 -9.01
CA LYS A 62 -4.09 14.29 -10.24
C LYS A 62 -5.59 13.99 -10.12
N TYR A 63 -5.98 12.96 -9.37
CA TYR A 63 -7.35 12.46 -9.38
C TYR A 63 -8.00 12.56 -7.99
N PRO A 64 -8.97 13.48 -7.76
CA PRO A 64 -9.62 13.65 -6.46
C PRO A 64 -10.52 12.48 -6.04
N ASN A 65 -10.81 11.54 -6.95
CA ASN A 65 -11.61 10.33 -6.73
C ASN A 65 -10.78 9.04 -6.53
N PHE A 66 -9.45 9.13 -6.46
CA PHE A 66 -8.52 7.98 -6.32
C PHE A 66 -7.92 7.81 -4.90
N TYR A 67 -8.15 6.69 -4.26
CA TYR A 67 -7.64 6.35 -2.93
C TYR A 67 -6.75 5.11 -3.05
N ALA A 68 -5.98 4.79 -2.02
CA ALA A 68 -5.21 3.56 -1.96
C ALA A 68 -5.09 3.01 -0.53
N ASP A 69 -4.75 1.74 -0.39
CA ASP A 69 -4.42 1.12 0.89
C ASP A 69 -3.05 0.43 0.88
N ILE A 70 -2.53 0.12 2.08
CA ILE A 70 -1.25 -0.54 2.31
C ILE A 70 -1.33 -2.08 2.34
N SER A 71 -2.51 -2.67 2.13
CA SER A 71 -2.72 -4.11 2.37
C SER A 71 -1.66 -4.96 1.67
N ALA A 72 -1.22 -6.03 2.34
CA ALA A 72 -0.09 -6.89 1.95
C ALA A 72 1.25 -6.20 1.62
N ARG A 73 1.42 -4.88 1.84
CA ARG A 73 2.64 -4.11 1.49
C ARG A 73 3.40 -3.57 2.70
N TYR A 74 3.13 -4.10 3.89
CA TYR A 74 3.80 -3.67 5.12
C TYR A 74 5.31 -3.93 5.06
N ALA A 75 5.72 -5.15 4.70
CA ALA A 75 7.12 -5.54 4.75
C ALA A 75 8.00 -4.82 3.72
N GLU A 76 7.47 -4.59 2.52
CA GLU A 76 8.13 -3.89 1.41
C GLU A 76 8.08 -2.36 1.54
N SER A 77 7.30 -1.84 2.49
CA SER A 77 7.27 -0.40 2.79
C SER A 77 8.08 -0.06 4.04
N ALA A 78 8.22 -1.03 4.96
CA ALA A 78 8.97 -0.90 6.21
C ALA A 78 10.49 -0.67 6.02
N ASN A 79 11.04 -0.86 4.82
CA ASN A 79 12.45 -0.56 4.49
C ASN A 79 12.70 0.91 4.11
N ILE A 80 11.66 1.75 4.01
CA ILE A 80 11.77 3.20 3.70
C ILE A 80 10.97 4.07 4.69
N PRO A 81 11.13 3.90 6.02
CA PRO A 81 10.22 4.46 7.03
C PRO A 81 10.11 5.99 7.00
N ARG A 82 11.24 6.70 6.81
CA ARG A 82 11.25 8.16 6.68
C ARG A 82 10.43 8.66 5.48
N TYR A 83 10.54 7.97 4.35
CA TYR A 83 9.76 8.32 3.16
C TYR A 83 8.29 8.02 3.39
N MET A 84 7.96 6.86 3.95
CA MET A 84 6.58 6.48 4.25
C MET A 84 5.92 7.46 5.22
N LYS A 85 6.62 7.89 6.27
CA LYS A 85 6.12 8.93 7.19
C LYS A 85 5.70 10.20 6.43
N ALA A 86 6.59 10.73 5.58
CA ALA A 86 6.32 11.92 4.79
C ALA A 86 5.19 11.69 3.76
N PHE A 87 5.16 10.53 3.11
CA PHE A 87 4.13 10.14 2.14
C PHE A 87 2.75 10.07 2.79
N TYR A 88 2.63 9.40 3.93
CA TYR A 88 1.40 9.33 4.70
C TYR A 88 0.97 10.70 5.23
N GLN A 89 1.89 11.55 5.67
CA GLN A 89 1.54 12.91 6.08
C GLN A 89 1.00 13.75 4.92
N LYS A 90 1.59 13.66 3.71
CA LYS A 90 1.13 14.37 2.52
C LYS A 90 -0.24 13.88 2.04
N TYR A 91 -0.44 12.57 1.99
CA TYR A 91 -1.64 11.92 1.42
C TYR A 91 -2.61 11.37 2.47
N GLN A 92 -2.54 11.87 3.71
CA GLN A 92 -3.28 11.36 4.88
C GLN A 92 -4.79 11.26 4.70
N ASP A 93 -5.39 12.03 3.80
CA ASP A 93 -6.84 12.02 3.54
C ASP A 93 -7.26 11.02 2.45
N ARG A 94 -6.30 10.32 1.83
CA ARG A 94 -6.50 9.46 0.65
C ARG A 94 -5.92 8.04 0.80
N LEU A 95 -5.34 7.73 1.95
CA LEU A 95 -4.77 6.41 2.26
C LEU A 95 -5.59 5.70 3.33
N MET A 96 -5.83 4.40 3.15
CA MET A 96 -6.64 3.57 4.05
C MET A 96 -5.83 2.41 4.64
N TYR A 97 -6.27 1.98 5.82
CA TYR A 97 -5.78 0.76 6.44
C TYR A 97 -6.48 -0.47 5.86
N GLY A 98 -5.70 -1.51 5.60
CA GLY A 98 -6.16 -2.84 5.28
C GLY A 98 -5.03 -3.83 5.53
N THR A 99 -5.36 -5.08 5.81
CA THR A 99 -4.37 -6.11 6.13
C THR A 99 -4.08 -6.97 4.90
N ASP A 100 -5.12 -7.48 4.25
CA ASP A 100 -5.05 -8.59 3.28
C ASP A 100 -4.34 -9.81 3.89
N MET A 101 -4.65 -10.07 5.17
CA MET A 101 -4.10 -11.15 5.98
C MET A 101 -5.22 -11.74 6.87
N GLY A 102 -4.90 -12.75 7.68
CA GLY A 102 -5.82 -13.33 8.66
C GLY A 102 -6.29 -12.35 9.74
N TYR A 103 -6.97 -12.85 10.77
CA TYR A 103 -7.53 -12.06 11.88
C TYR A 103 -6.81 -12.27 13.22
N ASP A 104 -5.61 -12.85 13.18
CA ASP A 104 -4.84 -13.14 14.39
C ASP A 104 -4.36 -11.87 15.09
N LEU A 105 -4.33 -11.91 16.41
CA LEU A 105 -3.86 -10.78 17.23
C LEU A 105 -2.40 -10.40 16.92
N SER A 106 -1.55 -11.38 16.64
CA SER A 106 -0.14 -11.16 16.26
C SER A 106 -0.01 -10.38 14.94
N MET A 107 -0.87 -10.68 13.96
CA MET A 107 -0.93 -9.98 12.68
C MET A 107 -1.28 -8.50 12.88
N TYR A 108 -2.31 -8.18 13.68
CA TYR A 108 -2.63 -6.79 13.98
C TYR A 108 -1.48 -6.08 14.68
N ARG A 109 -0.87 -6.72 15.69
CA ARG A 109 0.25 -6.15 16.45
C ARG A 109 1.43 -5.76 15.56
N ILE A 110 1.79 -6.58 14.56
CA ILE A 110 2.89 -6.24 13.66
C ILE A 110 2.52 -5.10 12.70
N THR A 111 1.29 -5.07 12.17
CA THR A 111 0.85 -3.94 11.32
C THR A 111 0.83 -2.62 12.09
N PHE A 112 0.38 -2.64 13.35
CA PHE A 112 0.41 -1.47 14.23
C PHE A 112 1.84 -1.09 14.59
N ARG A 113 2.72 -2.04 14.88
CA ARG A 113 4.14 -1.75 15.11
C ARG A 113 4.78 -1.03 13.92
N VAL A 114 4.52 -1.49 12.69
CA VAL A 114 5.02 -0.83 11.47
C VAL A 114 4.45 0.58 11.30
N LEU A 115 3.18 0.82 11.62
CA LEU A 115 2.55 2.13 11.39
C LEU A 115 2.82 3.14 12.52
N GLU A 116 2.83 2.70 13.77
CA GLU A 116 2.75 3.56 14.95
C GLU A 116 4.09 3.78 15.63
N SER A 117 4.98 2.79 15.63
CA SER A 117 6.22 2.85 16.41
C SER A 117 7.32 3.62 15.68
N SER A 118 8.29 4.10 16.45
CA SER A 118 9.60 4.52 15.96
C SER A 118 10.64 3.39 16.06
N ASP A 119 10.19 2.13 16.16
CA ASP A 119 11.09 0.98 16.28
C ASP A 119 11.90 0.81 15.00
N GLU A 120 13.18 0.56 15.14
CA GLU A 120 14.06 0.24 14.03
C GLU A 120 14.53 -1.20 14.14
N HIS A 121 14.80 -1.80 12.99
CA HIS A 121 15.53 -3.07 12.90
C HIS A 121 14.88 -4.27 13.63
N PHE A 122 13.61 -4.56 13.32
CA PHE A 122 12.93 -5.77 13.82
C PHE A 122 12.55 -6.72 12.68
N TYR A 123 12.26 -7.99 13.01
CA TYR A 123 11.98 -9.03 12.02
C TYR A 123 10.59 -9.64 12.26
N GLU A 124 9.91 -9.98 11.16
CA GLU A 124 8.68 -10.79 11.17
C GLU A 124 8.69 -11.71 9.93
N THR A 125 9.55 -12.72 9.97
CA THR A 125 9.71 -13.68 8.87
C THR A 125 8.53 -14.65 8.77
N GLY A 126 7.84 -14.92 9.89
CA GLY A 126 6.73 -15.86 9.94
C GLY A 126 5.52 -15.39 9.13
N LEU A 127 5.24 -14.09 9.16
CA LEU A 127 4.11 -13.52 8.42
C LEU A 127 4.47 -13.10 6.99
N PHE A 128 5.67 -12.55 6.77
CA PHE A 128 5.99 -11.90 5.49
C PHE A 128 6.96 -12.68 4.59
N GLY A 129 7.72 -13.63 5.13
CA GLY A 129 8.70 -14.40 4.35
C GLY A 129 9.91 -13.60 3.83
N TYR A 130 10.04 -12.32 4.18
CA TYR A 130 11.20 -11.49 3.83
C TYR A 130 12.28 -11.54 4.92
N HIS A 131 13.54 -11.55 4.50
CA HIS A 131 14.70 -11.61 5.41
C HIS A 131 15.32 -10.23 5.71
N TRP A 132 14.73 -9.15 5.22
CA TRP A 132 15.15 -7.80 5.60
C TRP A 132 14.49 -7.34 6.90
N ALA A 133 15.15 -6.41 7.59
CA ALA A 133 14.60 -5.79 8.77
C ALA A 133 13.46 -4.82 8.40
N LEU A 134 12.45 -4.82 9.25
CA LEU A 134 11.32 -3.90 9.23
C LEU A 134 11.60 -2.73 10.18
N ASN A 135 11.00 -1.59 9.88
CA ASN A 135 11.07 -0.37 10.69
C ASN A 135 9.69 0.25 10.78
N GLY A 136 9.42 0.93 11.90
CA GLY A 136 8.22 1.70 12.14
C GLY A 136 8.23 3.04 11.42
N PHE A 137 7.05 3.49 10.98
CA PHE A 137 6.86 4.76 10.30
C PHE A 137 6.73 5.94 11.26
N ASP A 138 6.45 5.69 12.53
CA ASP A 138 6.20 6.71 13.55
C ASP A 138 5.15 7.74 13.08
N LEU A 139 3.99 7.23 12.62
CA LEU A 139 2.91 8.09 12.13
C LEU A 139 2.24 8.84 13.30
N PRO A 140 2.01 10.16 13.17
CA PRO A 140 1.32 10.91 14.21
C PRO A 140 -0.12 10.40 14.45
N PRO A 141 -0.65 10.47 15.68
CA PRO A 141 -2.01 10.03 16.00
C PRO A 141 -3.11 10.62 15.10
N ALA A 142 -2.94 11.86 14.64
CA ALA A 142 -3.88 12.50 13.73
C ALA A 142 -3.93 11.82 12.35
N VAL A 143 -2.78 11.34 11.85
CA VAL A 143 -2.68 10.58 10.60
C VAL A 143 -3.24 9.18 10.79
N LEU A 144 -2.88 8.50 11.89
CA LEU A 144 -3.38 7.16 12.23
C LEU A 144 -4.91 7.14 12.32
N LYS A 145 -5.53 8.15 12.95
CA LYS A 145 -7.00 8.26 13.03
C LYS A 145 -7.68 8.36 11.66
N LYS A 146 -7.03 9.01 10.69
CA LYS A 146 -7.52 9.07 9.31
C LYS A 146 -7.37 7.74 8.61
N LEU A 147 -6.18 7.15 8.74
CA LEU A 147 -5.82 5.87 8.15
C LEU A 147 -6.72 4.72 8.60
N TYR A 148 -6.93 4.58 9.91
CA TYR A 148 -7.69 3.48 10.51
C TYR A 148 -9.20 3.62 10.39
N TYR A 149 -9.72 4.84 10.22
CA TYR A 149 -11.15 5.07 10.37
C TYR A 149 -11.71 6.18 9.49
N ARG A 150 -11.25 7.43 9.65
CA ARG A 150 -11.99 8.58 9.06
C ARG A 150 -12.06 8.55 7.54
N ASN A 151 -11.04 8.02 6.86
CA ASN A 151 -11.05 7.92 5.41
C ASN A 151 -12.06 6.87 4.94
N ALA A 152 -12.08 5.70 5.58
CA ALA A 152 -13.06 4.64 5.29
C ALA A 152 -14.49 5.13 5.55
N GLN A 153 -14.75 5.71 6.72
CA GLN A 153 -16.04 6.33 7.05
C GLN A 153 -16.50 7.33 5.99
N ARG A 154 -15.61 8.25 5.56
CA ARG A 154 -15.95 9.28 4.57
C ARG A 154 -16.33 8.68 3.22
N VAL A 155 -15.66 7.61 2.80
CA VAL A 155 -15.80 7.03 1.45
C VAL A 155 -16.87 5.95 1.39
N LEU A 156 -17.03 5.16 2.44
CA LEU A 156 -17.93 4.00 2.49
C LEU A 156 -19.28 4.31 3.17
N GLY A 157 -19.38 5.42 3.90
CA GLY A 157 -20.64 5.85 4.52
C GLY A 157 -20.99 5.15 5.83
N GLU A 158 -20.00 4.55 6.52
CA GLU A 158 -20.14 3.92 7.84
C GLU A 158 -19.66 4.82 9.00
#